data_AF-A0A9W7IYY5-F1
#
_entry.id   AF-A0A9W7IYY5-F1
#
_cell.length_a   1.000
_cell.length_b   1.000
_cell.length_c   1.000
_cell.angle_alpha   90.00
_cell.angle_beta   90.00
_cell.angle_gamma   90.00
#
_symmetry.space_group_name_H-M   'P 1'
#
loop_
_entity.id
_entity.type
_entity.pdbx_description
1 polymer ?
#
loop_
_entity_poly.entity_id
_entity_poly.type
_entity_poly.pdbx_seq_one_letter_code
_entity_poly.pdbx_strand_id
1 'polypeptide(L)'
;MYCQLLIGLIWRDEVVTVASVFATIVLRAIKFLKDHWKELCSNIRSGEISDWITDSGYRTALSSIVKPNPQLADSIQNICICKSWEGIIQKRWPKTNFITAITTGAMSQYVETLKFYRGGLPLVSMFYACSEDFCGINLEPLTGPSHVSYTFIPNMAYFEFLPVQDDTETEPVDLVHIKLDQYYELLVTSAAGLNRYKVGDVLKVTGFHSSTPQFQFL
;
A
#
# COMPACT_ATOMS: atom_id res chain seq x y z
N MET A 1 -4.38 8.66 12.31
CA MET A 1 -3.91 9.56 11.23
C MET A 1 -3.11 10.74 11.77
N TYR A 2 -3.71 11.68 12.53
CA TYR A 2 -2.99 12.88 13.00
C TYR A 2 -1.67 12.57 13.72
N CYS A 3 -1.70 11.73 14.76
CA CYS A 3 -0.50 11.34 15.52
C CYS A 3 0.56 10.65 14.65
N GLN A 4 0.16 9.83 13.69
CA GLN A 4 1.08 9.15 12.77
C GLN A 4 1.80 10.15 11.85
N LEU A 5 1.06 11.13 11.30
CA LEU A 5 1.66 12.20 10.51
C LEU A 5 2.56 13.11 11.35
N LEU A 6 2.16 13.42 12.58
CA LEU A 6 2.97 14.21 13.51
C LEU A 6 4.33 13.54 13.77
N ILE A 7 4.33 12.25 14.13
CA ILE A 7 5.57 11.47 14.35
C ILE A 7 6.37 11.37 13.04
N GLY A 8 5.70 11.08 11.93
CA GLY A 8 6.35 10.99 10.61
C GLY A 8 7.02 12.30 10.18
N LEU A 9 6.48 13.44 10.57
CA LEU A 9 7.09 14.75 10.34
C LEU A 9 8.26 15.03 11.30
N ILE A 10 8.15 14.62 12.56
CA ILE A 10 9.23 14.75 13.55
C ILE A 10 10.47 13.95 13.12
N TRP A 11 10.29 12.74 12.60
CA TRP A 11 11.36 11.87 12.11
C TRP A 11 11.55 11.91 10.60
N ARG A 12 11.18 13.03 9.96
CA ARG A 12 11.12 13.11 8.49
C ARG A 12 12.41 12.73 7.77
N ASP A 13 13.56 13.00 8.39
CA ASP A 13 14.88 12.73 7.82
C ASP A 13 15.33 11.28 8.02
N GLU A 14 14.58 10.47 8.76
CA GLU A 14 14.82 9.02 8.94
C GLU A 14 13.87 8.15 8.11
N VAL A 15 12.85 8.74 7.48
CA VAL A 15 11.87 8.00 6.69
C VAL A 15 12.45 7.59 5.33
N VAL A 16 12.72 6.29 5.20
CA VAL A 16 13.20 5.66 3.96
C VAL A 16 12.09 5.07 3.08
N THR A 17 10.89 4.89 3.64
CA THR A 17 9.74 4.32 2.94
C THR A 17 8.46 4.94 3.49
N VAL A 18 7.52 5.28 2.59
CA VAL A 18 6.14 5.62 2.96
C VAL A 18 5.25 4.45 2.59
N ALA A 19 4.51 3.91 3.54
CA ALA A 19 3.76 2.66 3.34
C ALA A 19 2.31 2.78 3.81
N SER A 20 1.42 2.10 3.09
CA SER A 20 0.07 1.75 3.55
C SER A 20 -0.41 0.51 2.79
N VAL A 21 -1.54 -0.08 3.18
CA VAL A 21 -2.08 -1.24 2.47
C VAL A 21 -2.56 -0.85 1.06
N PHE A 22 -3.35 0.21 0.93
CA PHE A 22 -3.95 0.62 -0.34
C PHE A 22 -3.54 2.04 -0.75
N ALA A 23 -3.43 2.28 -2.06
CA ALA A 23 -3.13 3.59 -2.64
C ALA A 23 -4.04 4.72 -2.09
N THR A 24 -5.31 4.41 -1.84
CA THR A 24 -6.30 5.33 -1.25
C THR A 24 -5.90 5.85 0.11
N ILE A 25 -5.24 5.03 0.94
CA ILE A 25 -4.84 5.43 2.29
C ILE A 25 -3.68 6.42 2.23
N VAL A 26 -2.72 6.21 1.32
CA VAL A 26 -1.66 7.20 1.04
C VAL A 26 -2.28 8.53 0.62
N LEU A 27 -3.22 8.51 -0.33
CA LEU A 27 -3.90 9.72 -0.79
C LEU A 27 -4.70 10.42 0.31
N ARG A 28 -5.40 9.65 1.16
CA ARG A 28 -6.10 10.19 2.34
C ARG A 28 -5.14 10.81 3.33
N ALA A 29 -3.98 10.21 3.57
CA ALA A 29 -2.95 10.78 4.45
C ALA A 29 -2.40 12.10 3.89
N ILE A 30 -2.19 12.19 2.57
CA ILE A 30 -1.77 13.43 1.91
C ILE A 30 -2.85 14.51 2.01
N LYS A 31 -4.12 14.16 1.77
CA LYS A 31 -5.25 15.07 1.95
C LYS A 31 -5.34 15.56 3.41
N PHE A 32 -5.23 14.65 4.37
CA PHE A 32 -5.23 15.00 5.79
C PHE A 32 -4.08 15.95 6.15
N LEU A 33 -2.88 15.71 5.61
CA LEU A 33 -1.75 16.63 5.78
C LEU A 33 -2.05 18.01 5.19
N LYS A 34 -2.68 18.09 4.01
CA LYS A 34 -3.11 19.38 3.42
C LYS A 34 -4.06 20.15 4.34
N ASP A 35 -4.99 19.45 4.96
CA ASP A 35 -6.04 20.07 5.77
C ASP A 35 -5.51 20.49 7.16
N HIS A 36 -4.51 19.78 7.70
CA HIS A 36 -4.07 19.92 9.10
C HIS A 36 -2.61 20.38 9.31
N TRP A 37 -1.84 20.68 8.25
CA TRP A 37 -0.40 20.98 8.41
C TRP A 37 -0.10 22.15 9.36
N LYS A 38 -0.99 23.15 9.44
CA LYS A 38 -0.82 24.32 10.32
C LYS A 38 -0.77 23.90 11.79
N GLU A 39 -1.72 23.05 12.18
CA GLU A 39 -1.82 22.51 13.53
C GLU A 39 -0.64 21.59 13.84
N LEU A 40 -0.28 20.71 12.89
CA LEU A 40 0.89 19.83 13.02
C LEU A 40 2.18 20.64 13.23
N CYS A 41 2.38 21.73 12.48
CA CYS A 41 3.52 22.62 12.67
C CYS A 41 3.46 23.35 14.01
N SER A 42 2.27 23.74 14.47
CA SER A 42 2.09 24.36 15.79
C SER A 42 2.51 23.40 16.90
N ASN A 43 2.07 22.14 16.86
CA ASN A 43 2.44 21.15 17.87
C ASN A 43 3.94 20.84 17.86
N ILE A 44 4.56 20.74 16.67
CA ILE A 44 6.02 20.57 16.55
C ILE A 44 6.75 21.78 17.14
N ARG A 45 6.24 23.00 16.91
CA ARG A 45 6.86 24.24 17.41
C ARG A 45 6.78 24.35 18.92
N SER A 46 5.60 24.16 19.51
CA SER A 46 5.39 24.30 20.96
C SER A 46 5.87 23.08 21.74
N GLY A 47 5.98 21.91 21.09
CA GLY A 47 6.19 20.64 21.79
C GLY A 47 4.94 20.12 22.48
N GLU A 48 3.77 20.73 22.24
CA GLU A 48 2.52 20.41 22.91
C GLU A 48 1.54 19.75 21.93
N ILE A 49 0.89 18.69 22.37
CA ILE A 49 -0.15 18.00 21.61
C ILE A 49 -1.51 18.66 21.81
N SER A 50 -2.32 18.70 20.75
CA SER A 50 -3.65 19.31 20.80
C SER A 50 -4.60 18.60 21.77
N ASP A 51 -5.45 19.36 22.46
CA ASP A 51 -6.33 18.85 23.53
C ASP A 51 -7.42 17.90 23.05
N TRP A 52 -7.81 18.00 21.78
CA TRP A 52 -8.79 17.08 21.19
C TRP A 52 -8.25 15.65 21.03
N ILE A 53 -6.92 15.44 21.15
CA ILE A 53 -6.32 14.11 21.26
C ILE A 53 -6.52 13.64 22.71
N THR A 54 -7.65 12.98 22.97
CA THR A 54 -8.07 12.57 24.32
C THR A 54 -7.58 11.19 24.75
N ASP A 55 -7.20 10.35 23.80
CA ASP A 55 -6.74 8.99 24.07
C ASP A 55 -5.42 8.99 24.88
N SER A 56 -5.47 8.40 26.07
CA SER A 56 -4.37 8.43 27.03
C SER A 56 -3.12 7.66 26.54
N GLY A 57 -3.31 6.62 25.73
CA GLY A 57 -2.22 5.85 25.13
C GLY A 57 -1.42 6.72 24.15
N TYR A 58 -2.11 7.39 23.24
CA TYR A 58 -1.46 8.33 22.32
C TYR A 58 -0.83 9.51 23.05
N ARG A 59 -1.48 10.09 24.06
CA ARG A 59 -0.89 11.19 24.85
C ARG A 59 0.41 10.78 25.53
N THR A 60 0.42 9.61 26.16
CA THR A 60 1.61 9.07 26.84
C THR A 60 2.73 8.75 25.86
N ALA A 61 2.41 8.15 24.72
CA ALA A 61 3.41 7.88 23.68
C ALA A 61 4.00 9.17 23.11
N LEU A 62 3.14 10.13 22.76
CA LEU A 62 3.56 11.40 22.15
C LEU A 62 4.35 12.30 23.09
N SER A 63 4.06 12.32 24.40
CA SER A 63 4.78 13.18 25.35
C SER A 63 6.28 12.88 25.42
N SER A 64 6.69 11.64 25.12
CA SER A 64 8.10 11.24 25.07
C SER A 64 8.80 11.64 23.77
N ILE A 65 8.03 11.84 22.68
CA ILE A 65 8.54 12.04 21.31
C ILE A 65 8.48 13.53 20.93
N VAL A 66 7.36 14.18 21.20
CA VAL A 66 7.07 15.56 20.79
C VAL A 66 7.83 16.49 21.73
N LYS A 67 8.86 17.14 21.21
CA LYS A 67 9.66 18.15 21.90
C LYS A 67 9.61 19.46 21.11
N PRO A 68 9.70 20.64 21.76
CA PRO A 68 9.69 21.92 21.07
C PRO A 68 10.79 21.98 20.00
N ASN A 69 10.41 22.13 18.74
CA ASN A 69 11.35 22.25 17.62
C ASN A 69 10.86 23.28 16.59
N PRO A 70 11.06 24.58 16.85
CA PRO A 70 10.63 25.66 15.96
C PRO A 70 11.27 25.58 14.56
N GLN A 71 12.54 25.19 14.48
CA GLN A 71 13.27 25.11 13.21
C GLN A 71 12.67 24.06 12.27
N LEU A 72 12.32 22.88 12.81
CA LEU A 72 11.64 21.85 12.04
C LEU A 72 10.25 22.32 11.60
N ALA A 73 9.49 22.97 12.49
CA ALA A 73 8.18 23.50 12.16
C ALA A 73 8.26 24.54 11.01
N ASP A 74 9.24 25.45 11.04
CA ASP A 74 9.47 26.43 9.97
C ASP A 74 9.83 25.76 8.64
N SER A 75 10.72 24.78 8.66
CA SER A 75 11.09 23.98 7.48
C SER A 75 9.87 23.29 6.88
N ILE A 76 9.02 22.67 7.71
CA ILE A 76 7.82 22.00 7.24
C ILE A 76 6.84 23.02 6.66
N GLN A 77 6.57 24.10 7.39
CA GLN A 77 5.67 25.17 6.98
C GLN A 77 6.05 25.76 5.62
N ASN A 78 7.33 26.06 5.39
CA ASN A 78 7.81 26.66 4.14
C ASN A 78 7.47 25.83 2.90
N ILE A 79 7.58 24.50 3.00
CA ILE A 79 7.21 23.59 1.90
C ILE A 79 5.67 23.49 1.75
N CYS A 80 4.88 23.71 2.81
CA CYS A 80 3.42 23.48 2.81
C CYS A 80 2.65 24.67 2.21
N ILE A 81 3.24 25.86 2.33
CA ILE A 81 2.70 27.10 1.77
C ILE A 81 2.82 27.10 0.23
N CYS A 82 3.69 26.27 -0.35
CA CYS A 82 3.83 26.15 -1.80
C CYS A 82 2.49 25.79 -2.47
N LYS A 83 2.16 26.50 -3.56
CA LYS A 83 0.90 26.31 -4.30
C LYS A 83 0.79 24.91 -4.92
N SER A 84 1.90 24.35 -5.39
CA SER A 84 1.95 23.00 -5.95
C SER A 84 2.40 21.98 -4.91
N TRP A 85 1.61 20.91 -4.78
CA TRP A 85 1.92 19.73 -3.95
C TRP A 85 2.52 18.58 -4.78
N GLU A 86 2.96 18.87 -5.99
CA GLU A 86 3.68 17.91 -6.82
C GLU A 86 4.97 17.46 -6.13
N GLY A 87 5.21 16.15 -6.10
CA GLY A 87 6.38 15.56 -5.44
C GLY A 87 6.46 15.83 -3.93
N ILE A 88 5.33 16.15 -3.29
CA ILE A 88 5.32 16.52 -1.86
C ILE A 88 5.92 15.45 -0.97
N ILE A 89 5.77 14.17 -1.31
CA ILE A 89 6.27 13.07 -0.49
C ILE A 89 7.79 13.17 -0.37
N GLN A 90 8.50 13.31 -1.49
CA GLN A 90 9.97 13.44 -1.49
C GLN A 90 10.43 14.77 -0.88
N LYS A 91 9.68 15.86 -1.07
CA LYS A 91 9.99 17.15 -0.41
C LYS A 91 9.86 17.06 1.11
N ARG A 92 8.88 16.30 1.61
CA ARG A 92 8.60 16.10 3.03
C ARG A 92 9.54 15.11 3.67
N TRP A 93 9.77 13.98 3.02
CA TRP A 93 10.57 12.86 3.49
C TRP A 93 11.71 12.64 2.48
N PRO A 94 12.80 13.42 2.58
CA PRO A 94 13.82 13.51 1.53
C PRO A 94 14.60 12.21 1.31
N LYS A 95 14.69 11.34 2.32
CA LYS A 95 15.34 10.02 2.21
C LYS A 95 14.41 8.90 1.74
N THR A 96 13.16 9.19 1.40
CA THR A 96 12.23 8.16 0.92
C THR A 96 12.69 7.59 -0.42
N ASN A 97 12.80 6.27 -0.50
CA ASN A 97 13.26 5.55 -1.68
C ASN A 97 12.11 5.06 -2.56
N PHE A 98 10.98 4.70 -1.96
CA PHE A 98 9.79 4.20 -2.66
C PHE A 98 8.54 4.32 -1.77
N ILE A 99 7.38 4.14 -2.39
CA ILE A 99 6.09 4.08 -1.71
C ILE A 99 5.54 2.67 -1.82
N THR A 100 5.18 2.07 -0.70
CA THR A 100 4.52 0.77 -0.67
C THR A 100 3.01 0.95 -0.55
N ALA A 101 2.26 0.49 -1.55
CA ALA A 101 0.81 0.44 -1.53
C ALA A 101 0.29 -0.46 -2.66
N ILE A 102 -0.82 -1.15 -2.42
CA ILE A 102 -1.55 -1.85 -3.47
C ILE A 102 -2.07 -0.83 -4.49
N THR A 103 -1.67 -1.03 -5.74
CA THR A 103 -1.99 -0.18 -6.90
C THR A 103 -2.58 -0.96 -8.08
N THR A 104 -2.85 -2.25 -7.89
CA THR A 104 -3.49 -3.14 -8.87
C THR A 104 -5.01 -3.20 -8.70
N GLY A 105 -5.71 -3.79 -9.68
CA GLY A 105 -7.17 -3.90 -9.70
C GLY A 105 -7.87 -2.56 -9.52
N ALA A 106 -8.86 -2.52 -8.62
CA ALA A 106 -9.61 -1.30 -8.31
C ALA A 106 -8.74 -0.12 -7.80
N MET A 107 -7.51 -0.36 -7.32
CA MET A 107 -6.61 0.72 -6.89
C MET A 107 -5.86 1.38 -8.06
N SER A 108 -5.88 0.80 -9.25
CA SER A 108 -5.19 1.33 -10.45
C SER A 108 -5.66 2.75 -10.82
N GLN A 109 -6.92 3.08 -10.57
CA GLN A 109 -7.48 4.43 -10.78
C GLN A 109 -6.75 5.54 -10.00
N TYR A 110 -6.10 5.20 -8.89
CA TYR A 110 -5.38 6.15 -8.04
C TYR A 110 -3.92 6.33 -8.45
N VAL A 111 -3.39 5.51 -9.36
CA VAL A 111 -1.99 5.56 -9.79
C VAL A 111 -1.64 6.93 -10.36
N GLU A 112 -2.50 7.51 -11.20
CA GLU A 112 -2.22 8.83 -11.81
C GLU A 112 -2.22 9.95 -10.76
N THR A 113 -3.15 9.91 -9.81
CA THR A 113 -3.17 10.87 -8.70
C THR A 113 -1.93 10.71 -7.81
N LEU A 114 -1.49 9.47 -7.56
CA LEU A 114 -0.26 9.21 -6.81
C LEU A 114 0.99 9.64 -7.57
N LYS A 115 1.04 9.55 -8.90
CA LYS A 115 2.16 10.06 -9.71
C LYS A 115 2.44 11.53 -9.43
N PHE A 116 1.39 12.35 -9.35
CA PHE A 116 1.51 13.76 -9.01
C PHE A 116 2.20 13.97 -7.65
N TYR A 117 1.78 13.26 -6.59
CA TYR A 117 2.34 13.46 -5.25
C TYR A 117 3.69 12.77 -5.00
N ARG A 118 3.95 11.63 -5.66
CA ARG A 118 5.18 10.84 -5.49
C ARG A 118 6.37 11.42 -6.23
N GLY A 119 6.13 12.22 -7.28
CA GLY A 119 7.19 12.64 -8.20
C GLY A 119 7.83 11.41 -8.86
N GLY A 120 9.15 11.25 -8.68
CA GLY A 120 9.91 10.13 -9.25
C GLY A 120 9.86 8.82 -8.45
N LEU A 121 9.31 8.80 -7.24
CA LEU A 121 9.44 7.65 -6.32
C LEU A 121 8.71 6.39 -6.85
N PRO A 122 9.36 5.22 -6.97
CA PRO A 122 8.70 3.96 -7.35
C PRO A 122 7.46 3.65 -6.49
N LEU A 123 6.44 3.08 -7.13
CA LEU A 123 5.27 2.52 -6.44
C LEU A 123 5.43 1.00 -6.38
N VAL A 124 5.45 0.47 -5.17
CA VAL A 124 5.71 -0.95 -4.92
C VAL A 124 4.43 -1.60 -4.39
N SER A 125 3.86 -2.49 -5.18
CA SER A 125 2.74 -3.35 -4.76
C SER A 125 3.30 -4.71 -4.35
N MET A 126 3.44 -4.93 -3.05
CA MET A 126 4.28 -6.03 -2.50
C MET A 126 3.62 -7.40 -2.54
N PHE A 127 2.31 -7.48 -2.29
CA PHE A 127 1.64 -8.75 -2.07
C PHE A 127 0.19 -8.71 -2.54
N TYR A 128 -0.35 -9.90 -2.75
CA TYR A 128 -1.75 -10.18 -2.97
C TYR A 128 -2.23 -11.12 -1.87
N ALA A 129 -3.25 -10.67 -1.14
CA ALA A 129 -3.82 -11.37 0.01
C ALA A 129 -5.29 -10.99 0.16
N CYS A 130 -6.05 -11.91 0.75
CA CYS A 130 -7.46 -11.72 1.09
C CYS A 130 -7.70 -12.13 2.55
N SER A 131 -8.96 -12.17 3.00
CA SER A 131 -9.26 -12.58 4.38
C SER A 131 -9.17 -14.11 4.54
N GLU A 132 -9.31 -14.83 3.44
CA GLU A 132 -9.30 -16.29 3.34
C GLU A 132 -7.89 -16.86 3.41
N ASP A 133 -6.91 -16.20 2.77
CA ASP A 133 -5.49 -16.52 2.89
C ASP A 133 -4.57 -15.41 2.34
N PHE A 134 -3.29 -15.47 2.70
CA PHE A 134 -2.24 -14.67 2.09
C PHE A 134 -1.65 -15.42 0.91
N CYS A 135 -1.92 -14.95 -0.30
CA CYS A 135 -1.78 -15.78 -1.51
C CYS A 135 -0.40 -15.67 -2.17
N GLY A 136 0.12 -14.45 -2.37
CA GLY A 136 1.31 -14.25 -3.19
C GLY A 136 2.06 -12.94 -2.98
N ILE A 137 3.26 -12.88 -3.55
CA ILE A 137 4.16 -11.71 -3.47
C ILE A 137 4.62 -11.27 -4.86
N ASN A 138 4.91 -9.99 -5.02
CA ASN A 138 5.53 -9.45 -6.22
C ASN A 138 7.05 -9.66 -6.16
N LEU A 139 7.57 -10.57 -7.00
CA LEU A 139 9.01 -10.85 -7.09
C LEU A 139 9.78 -9.77 -7.88
N GLU A 140 9.08 -8.89 -8.59
CA GLU A 140 9.64 -7.78 -9.36
C GLU A 140 9.09 -6.43 -8.86
N PRO A 141 9.40 -6.03 -7.62
CA PRO A 141 8.74 -4.92 -6.92
C PRO A 141 8.91 -3.54 -7.57
N LEU A 142 9.91 -3.38 -8.43
CA LEU A 142 10.20 -2.12 -9.12
C LEU A 142 9.58 -2.01 -10.52
N THR A 143 8.82 -3.03 -10.94
CA THR A 143 8.03 -2.96 -12.18
C THR A 143 6.96 -1.88 -12.07
N GLY A 144 6.59 -1.29 -13.21
CA GLY A 144 5.54 -0.28 -13.24
C GLY A 144 4.18 -0.85 -12.77
N PRO A 145 3.29 -0.03 -12.18
CA PRO A 145 2.01 -0.49 -11.62
C PRO A 145 1.12 -1.30 -12.58
N SER A 146 1.26 -1.08 -13.90
CA SER A 146 0.51 -1.81 -14.93
C SER A 146 1.05 -3.21 -15.24
N HIS A 147 2.24 -3.56 -14.77
CA HIS A 147 2.93 -4.84 -15.05
C HIS A 147 3.09 -5.71 -13.80
N VAL A 148 2.54 -5.28 -12.67
CA VAL A 148 2.63 -6.02 -11.41
C VAL A 148 1.98 -7.40 -11.57
N SER A 149 2.75 -8.43 -11.23
CA SER A 149 2.30 -9.81 -11.14
C SER A 149 2.70 -10.41 -9.80
N TYR A 150 1.81 -11.19 -9.20
CA TYR A 150 2.01 -11.82 -7.90
C TYR A 150 2.31 -13.30 -8.09
N THR A 151 3.45 -13.75 -7.59
CA THR A 151 3.83 -15.16 -7.54
C THR A 151 3.19 -15.78 -6.32
N PHE A 152 2.34 -16.78 -6.53
CA PHE A 152 1.66 -17.44 -5.42
C PHE A 152 2.65 -18.25 -4.59
N ILE A 153 2.45 -18.28 -3.28
CA ILE A 153 3.34 -19.00 -2.36
C ILE A 153 2.66 -20.35 -2.03
N PRO A 154 3.12 -21.50 -2.60
CA PRO A 154 2.33 -22.74 -2.62
C PRO A 154 2.06 -23.37 -1.25
N ASN A 155 2.77 -22.96 -0.20
CA ASN A 155 2.60 -23.47 1.16
C ASN A 155 1.63 -22.63 2.01
N MET A 156 1.00 -21.60 1.44
CA MET A 156 0.02 -20.76 2.16
C MET A 156 -1.35 -21.45 2.24
N ALA A 157 -1.84 -21.92 1.10
CA ALA A 157 -3.05 -22.72 0.98
C ALA A 157 -2.93 -23.69 -0.19
N TYR A 158 -3.88 -24.62 -0.31
CA TYR A 158 -4.07 -25.35 -1.55
C TYR A 158 -4.94 -24.49 -2.49
N PHE A 159 -4.36 -24.14 -3.64
CA PHE A 159 -4.97 -23.25 -4.63
C PHE A 159 -5.46 -24.03 -5.85
N GLU A 160 -6.74 -23.83 -6.17
CA GLU A 160 -7.36 -24.32 -7.39
C GLU A 160 -7.91 -23.13 -8.20
N PHE A 161 -8.10 -23.33 -9.50
CA PHE A 161 -8.41 -22.26 -10.44
C PHE A 161 -9.55 -22.69 -11.36
N LEU A 162 -10.63 -21.91 -11.39
CA LEU A 162 -11.74 -22.10 -12.32
C LEU A 162 -11.49 -21.29 -13.59
N PRO A 163 -11.36 -21.91 -14.77
CA PRO A 163 -11.17 -21.16 -16.02
C PRO A 163 -12.35 -20.23 -16.30
N VAL A 164 -12.08 -18.97 -16.63
CA VAL A 164 -13.10 -18.03 -17.11
C VAL A 164 -13.31 -18.29 -18.60
N GLN A 165 -14.22 -19.21 -18.93
CA GLN A 165 -14.71 -19.47 -20.29
C GLN A 165 -16.24 -19.41 -20.32
N ASP A 166 -16.80 -19.03 -21.47
CA ASP A 166 -18.15 -18.47 -21.56
C ASP A 166 -19.33 -19.46 -21.38
N ASP A 167 -19.19 -20.78 -21.32
CA ASP A 167 -20.41 -21.62 -21.20
C ASP A 167 -20.25 -23.13 -20.84
N THR A 168 -19.21 -23.54 -20.11
CA THR A 168 -19.10 -24.95 -19.67
C THR A 168 -18.78 -25.08 -18.19
N GLU A 169 -19.46 -25.99 -17.49
CA GLU A 169 -19.03 -26.51 -16.19
C GLU A 169 -17.60 -27.03 -16.33
N THR A 170 -16.64 -26.20 -15.91
CA THR A 170 -15.22 -26.49 -16.09
C THR A 170 -14.67 -26.89 -14.72
N GLU A 171 -14.09 -28.08 -14.65
CA GLU A 171 -13.43 -28.56 -13.42
C GLU A 171 -12.28 -27.62 -13.03
N PRO A 172 -12.12 -27.32 -11.73
CA PRO A 172 -10.96 -26.56 -11.26
C PRO A 172 -9.65 -27.26 -11.62
N VAL A 173 -8.65 -26.45 -11.97
CA VAL A 173 -7.29 -26.94 -12.25
C VAL A 173 -6.35 -26.58 -11.10
N ASP A 174 -5.38 -27.44 -10.83
CA ASP A 174 -4.32 -27.17 -9.86
C ASP A 174 -3.44 -25.98 -10.28
N LEU A 175 -2.79 -25.36 -9.30
CA LEU A 175 -1.79 -24.31 -9.47
C LEU A 175 -0.73 -24.62 -10.56
N VAL A 176 -0.31 -25.88 -10.70
CA VAL A 176 0.73 -26.29 -11.67
C VAL A 176 0.20 -26.54 -13.08
N HIS A 177 -1.12 -26.62 -13.26
CA HIS A 177 -1.77 -26.95 -14.53
C HIS A 177 -2.39 -25.72 -15.24
N ILE A 178 -2.23 -24.53 -14.67
CA ILE A 178 -2.72 -23.30 -15.29
C ILE A 178 -1.92 -22.94 -16.55
N LYS A 179 -2.56 -22.18 -17.46
CA LYS A 179 -1.99 -21.85 -18.76
C LYS A 179 -1.70 -20.36 -18.86
N LEU A 180 -0.59 -20.01 -19.50
CA LEU A 180 -0.20 -18.64 -19.79
C LEU A 180 -1.31 -17.90 -20.56
N ASP A 181 -1.47 -16.60 -20.26
CA ASP A 181 -2.46 -15.71 -20.88
C ASP A 181 -3.94 -16.11 -20.70
N GLN A 182 -4.22 -17.08 -19.82
CA GLN A 182 -5.59 -17.44 -19.45
C GLN A 182 -6.04 -16.75 -18.15
N TYR A 183 -7.35 -16.69 -17.99
CA TYR A 183 -8.05 -16.04 -16.89
C TYR A 183 -8.70 -17.09 -16.02
N TYR A 184 -8.56 -16.94 -14.70
CA TYR A 184 -9.10 -17.89 -13.74
C TYR A 184 -9.73 -17.19 -12.54
N GLU A 185 -10.81 -17.75 -12.02
CA GLU A 185 -11.28 -17.42 -10.67
C GLU A 185 -10.52 -18.24 -9.63
N LEU A 186 -10.16 -17.60 -8.52
CA LEU A 186 -9.42 -18.25 -7.44
C LEU A 186 -10.32 -19.06 -6.50
N LEU A 187 -9.94 -20.32 -6.27
CA LEU A 187 -10.45 -21.17 -5.19
C LEU A 187 -9.36 -21.42 -4.15
N VAL A 188 -9.74 -21.37 -2.86
CA VAL A 188 -8.83 -21.56 -1.73
C VAL A 188 -9.32 -22.69 -0.83
N THR A 189 -8.41 -23.61 -0.52
CA THR A 189 -8.55 -24.55 0.60
C THR A 189 -7.50 -24.21 1.66
N SER A 190 -7.93 -23.65 2.79
CA SER A 190 -7.04 -23.09 3.82
C SER A 190 -6.99 -23.93 5.09
N ALA A 191 -5.90 -23.77 5.87
CA ALA A 191 -5.73 -24.44 7.15
C ALA A 191 -6.80 -24.06 8.19
N ALA A 192 -7.51 -22.94 7.99
CA ALA A 192 -8.62 -22.49 8.83
C ALA A 192 -9.94 -23.23 8.55
N GLY A 193 -9.98 -24.16 7.60
CA GLY A 193 -11.14 -25.02 7.32
C GLY A 193 -12.02 -24.55 6.16
N LEU A 194 -11.57 -23.57 5.36
CA LEU A 194 -12.19 -23.28 4.08
C LEU A 194 -11.83 -24.40 3.10
N ASN A 195 -12.83 -24.93 2.37
CA ASN A 195 -12.66 -26.03 1.42
C ASN A 195 -13.21 -25.60 0.06
N ARG A 196 -12.35 -25.56 -0.97
CA ARG A 196 -12.67 -25.09 -2.33
C ARG A 196 -13.48 -23.79 -2.34
N TYR A 197 -13.14 -22.87 -1.43
CA TYR A 197 -13.88 -21.62 -1.25
C TYR A 197 -13.61 -20.68 -2.43
N LYS A 198 -14.66 -20.18 -3.06
CA LYS A 198 -14.57 -19.24 -4.18
C LYS A 198 -14.33 -17.81 -3.67
N VAL A 199 -13.12 -17.30 -3.89
CA VAL A 199 -12.72 -15.94 -3.47
C VAL A 199 -13.47 -14.87 -4.26
N GLY A 200 -13.76 -15.14 -5.53
CA GLY A 200 -14.44 -14.20 -6.44
C GLY A 200 -13.51 -13.28 -7.22
N ASP A 201 -12.19 -13.40 -6.99
CA ASP A 201 -11.17 -12.67 -7.72
C ASP A 201 -10.85 -13.35 -9.06
N VAL A 202 -10.70 -12.55 -10.12
CA VAL A 202 -10.25 -13.01 -11.45
C VAL A 202 -8.79 -12.64 -11.67
N LEU A 203 -7.99 -13.64 -12.03
CA LEU A 203 -6.55 -13.55 -12.17
C LEU A 203 -6.13 -13.93 -13.59
N LYS A 204 -5.28 -13.11 -14.20
CA LYS A 204 -4.63 -13.45 -15.48
C LYS A 204 -3.25 -14.04 -15.23
N VAL A 205 -2.94 -15.20 -15.81
CA VAL A 205 -1.59 -15.76 -15.76
C VAL A 205 -0.66 -14.98 -16.68
N THR A 206 0.39 -14.39 -16.13
CA THR A 206 1.35 -13.53 -16.88
C THR A 206 2.72 -14.15 -17.05
N GLY A 207 3.03 -15.21 -16.32
CA GLY A 207 4.33 -15.86 -16.37
C GLY A 207 4.49 -16.92 -15.31
N PHE A 208 5.72 -17.43 -15.20
CA PHE A 208 6.10 -18.42 -14.21
C PHE A 208 7.47 -18.06 -13.65
N HIS A 209 7.58 -18.06 -12.32
CA HIS A 209 8.87 -18.07 -11.65
C HIS A 209 9.24 -19.52 -11.33
N SER A 210 10.17 -20.07 -12.10
CA SER A 210 10.40 -21.53 -12.14
C SER A 210 9.10 -22.28 -12.50
N SER A 211 8.60 -23.16 -11.64
CA SER A 211 7.32 -23.87 -11.84
C SER A 211 6.12 -23.16 -11.19
N THR A 212 6.33 -22.02 -10.54
CA THR A 212 5.29 -21.33 -9.78
C THR A 212 4.69 -20.20 -10.62
N PRO A 213 3.36 -20.19 -10.84
CA PRO A 213 2.72 -19.20 -11.68
C PRO A 213 2.72 -17.79 -11.07
N GLN A 214 2.67 -16.80 -11.96
CA GLN A 214 2.54 -15.39 -11.64
C GLN A 214 1.23 -14.85 -12.20
N PHE A 215 0.53 -14.07 -11.39
CA PHE A 215 -0.81 -13.59 -11.69
C PHE A 215 -0.91 -12.08 -11.65
N GLN A 216 -1.49 -11.50 -12.70
CA GLN A 216 -1.96 -10.13 -12.68
C GLN A 216 -3.39 -10.09 -12.16
N PHE A 217 -3.63 -9.25 -11.15
CA PHE A 217 -4.96 -8.96 -10.61
C PHE A 217 -5.65 -7.89 -11.45
N LEU A 218 -6.89 -8.17 -11.86
CA LEU A 218 -7.70 -7.33 -12.75
C LEU A 218 -8.57 -6.33 -12.00
#